data_AF-A0A1M3LXN7-F1
#
_entry.id   AF-A0A1M3LXN7-F1
#
_cell.length_a   1.000
_cell.length_b   1.000
_cell.length_c   1.000
_cell.angle_alpha   90.00
_cell.angle_beta   90.00
_cell.angle_gamma   90.00
#
_symmetry.space_group_name_H-M   'P 1'
#
loop_
_entity.id
_entity.type
_entity.pdbx_description
1 polymer ?
#
loop_
_entity_poly.entity_id
_entity_poly.type
_entity_poly.pdbx_seq_one_letter_code
_entity_poly.pdbx_strand_id
1 'polypeptide(L)'
;MRTFTSLLGAFALVLLLACGDARAQGFLTAYEDLPLAPGLTEVAGSGLSFDTPGGRIVEAYARGAGKAADILAFYAATLPQLGWTKAGPAEFRRDDETLKLAIETQGRDVVVHFTIAPE
;
A
#
# COMPACT_ATOMS: atom_id res chain seq x y z
N MET A 1 -42.95 6.66 -24.46
CA MET A 1 -41.48 6.47 -24.47
C MET A 1 -40.79 7.50 -23.56
N ARG A 2 -41.11 7.52 -22.25
CA ARG A 2 -40.66 8.58 -21.29
C ARG A 2 -39.83 8.05 -20.11
N THR A 3 -39.47 6.76 -20.11
CA THR A 3 -38.76 6.09 -19.00
C THR A 3 -37.28 5.86 -19.28
N PHE A 4 -36.81 6.04 -20.52
CA PHE A 4 -35.43 5.71 -20.91
C PHE A 4 -34.40 6.80 -20.60
N THR A 5 -34.82 8.07 -20.52
CA THR A 5 -33.94 9.20 -20.19
C THR A 5 -33.61 9.30 -18.69
N SER A 6 -34.43 8.75 -17.80
CA SER A 6 -34.15 8.75 -16.35
C SER A 6 -33.07 7.76 -15.93
N LEU A 7 -32.88 6.65 -16.66
CA LEU A 7 -31.80 5.69 -16.38
C LEU A 7 -30.41 6.24 -16.77
N LEU A 8 -30.33 7.05 -17.83
CA LEU A 8 -29.07 7.66 -18.26
C LEU A 8 -28.58 8.74 -17.28
N GLY A 9 -29.51 9.49 -16.67
CA GLY A 9 -29.19 10.51 -15.65
C GLY A 9 -28.75 9.91 -14.32
N ALA A 10 -29.34 8.78 -13.91
CA ALA A 10 -28.97 8.08 -12.67
C ALA A 10 -27.58 7.42 -12.78
N PHE A 11 -27.20 6.91 -13.95
CA PHE A 11 -25.88 6.31 -14.17
C PHE A 11 -24.75 7.36 -14.16
N ALA A 12 -25.00 8.54 -14.71
CA ALA A 12 -24.06 9.66 -14.67
C ALA A 12 -23.83 10.21 -13.24
N LEU A 13 -24.85 10.17 -12.37
CA LEU A 13 -24.74 10.67 -11.00
C LEU A 13 -23.97 9.73 -10.06
N VAL A 14 -23.99 8.41 -10.31
CA VAL A 14 -23.22 7.42 -9.53
C VAL A 14 -21.72 7.49 -9.85
N LEU A 15 -21.35 7.81 -11.10
CA LEU A 15 -19.95 7.96 -11.51
C LEU A 15 -19.25 9.19 -10.89
N LEU A 16 -19.99 10.24 -10.54
CA LEU A 16 -19.46 11.46 -9.92
C LEU A 16 -19.10 11.30 -8.43
N LEU A 17 -19.61 10.27 -7.75
CA LEU A 17 -19.33 9.99 -6.33
C LEU A 17 -18.10 9.11 -6.09
N ALA A 18 -17.46 8.61 -7.15
CA ALA A 18 -16.27 7.75 -7.06
C ALA A 18 -14.94 8.53 -7.12
N CYS A 19 -14.97 9.86 -6.99
CA CYS A 19 -13.75 10.65 -6.86
C CYS A 19 -13.20 10.49 -5.44
N GLY A 20 -12.53 9.37 -5.18
CA GLY A 20 -11.68 9.24 -4.00
C GLY A 20 -10.58 10.29 -4.07
N ASP A 21 -10.15 10.81 -2.92
CA ASP A 21 -9.03 11.74 -2.80
C ASP A 21 -7.80 11.15 -3.51
N ALA A 22 -7.55 11.59 -4.75
CA ALA A 22 -6.33 11.32 -5.48
C ALA A 22 -5.21 12.18 -4.90
N ARG A 23 -4.83 11.90 -3.65
CA ARG A 23 -3.54 12.35 -3.13
C ARG A 23 -2.47 11.63 -3.94
N ALA A 24 -1.42 12.34 -4.33
CA ALA A 24 -0.27 11.71 -4.97
C ALA A 24 0.19 10.55 -4.08
N GLN A 25 -0.03 9.32 -4.54
CA GLN A 25 0.39 8.13 -3.84
C GLN A 25 1.91 8.10 -3.94
N GLY A 26 2.60 8.33 -2.81
CA GLY A 26 4.04 8.14 -2.76
C GLY A 26 4.38 6.66 -2.87
N PHE A 27 5.58 6.35 -3.33
CA PHE A 27 6.14 5.00 -3.35
C PHE A 27 7.42 4.98 -2.52
N LEU A 28 7.83 3.80 -2.06
CA LEU A 28 9.13 3.66 -1.40
C LEU A 28 10.26 3.93 -2.39
N THR A 29 11.28 4.66 -1.96
CA THR A 29 12.45 4.94 -2.80
C THR A 29 13.28 3.69 -3.09
N ALA A 30 13.38 2.76 -2.13
CA ALA A 30 14.13 1.51 -2.29
C ALA A 30 13.33 0.39 -3.00
N TYR A 31 12.02 0.58 -3.21
CA TYR A 31 11.15 -0.36 -3.89
C TYR A 31 10.02 0.39 -4.60
N GLU A 32 10.29 0.83 -5.83
CA GLU A 32 9.47 1.80 -6.57
C GLU A 32 8.03 1.36 -6.86
N ASP A 33 7.76 0.06 -6.82
CA ASP A 33 6.40 -0.49 -7.03
C ASP A 33 5.58 -0.60 -5.74
N LEU A 34 6.16 -0.29 -4.57
CA LEU A 34 5.45 -0.41 -3.29
C LEU A 34 4.85 0.94 -2.85
N PRO A 35 3.52 1.09 -2.85
CA PRO A 35 2.89 2.35 -2.48
C PRO A 35 2.96 2.60 -0.98
N LEU A 36 3.08 3.87 -0.59
CA LEU A 36 2.90 4.33 0.78
C LEU A 36 1.42 4.42 1.11
N ALA A 37 1.00 3.90 2.27
CA ALA A 37 -0.36 4.07 2.74
C ALA A 37 -0.69 5.56 2.97
N PRO A 38 -1.95 5.99 2.77
CA PRO A 38 -2.35 7.37 3.02
C PRO A 38 -1.97 7.84 4.43
N GLY A 39 -1.33 9.01 4.51
CA GLY A 39 -0.87 9.59 5.77
C GLY A 39 0.53 9.13 6.21
N LEU A 40 1.13 8.13 5.55
CA LEU A 40 2.52 7.77 5.74
C LEU A 40 3.46 8.56 4.81
N THR A 41 4.61 8.92 5.36
CA THR A 41 5.74 9.48 4.62
C THR A 41 6.95 8.59 4.87
N GLU A 42 7.68 8.24 3.82
CA GLU A 42 8.95 7.52 3.99
C GLU A 42 9.93 8.33 4.84
N VAL A 43 10.62 7.66 5.76
CA VAL A 43 11.69 8.26 6.54
C VAL A 43 12.89 8.45 5.61
N ALA A 44 13.29 9.70 5.40
CA ALA A 44 14.35 10.05 4.46
C ALA A 44 15.64 9.27 4.76
N GLY A 45 16.19 8.60 3.73
CA GLY A 45 17.42 7.81 3.85
C GLY A 45 17.27 6.46 4.56
N SER A 46 16.05 6.03 4.88
CA SER A 46 15.80 4.73 5.53
C SER A 46 15.74 3.55 4.56
N GLY A 47 15.55 3.81 3.27
CA GLY A 47 15.56 2.79 2.22
C GLY A 47 16.95 2.19 2.02
N LEU A 48 17.07 0.89 2.25
CA LEU A 48 18.29 0.11 2.07
C LEU A 48 18.01 -1.07 1.14
N SER A 49 18.96 -1.37 0.27
CA SER A 49 18.92 -2.50 -0.65
C SER A 49 20.24 -3.25 -0.61
N PHE A 50 20.19 -4.54 -0.27
CA PHE A 50 21.33 -5.42 -0.17
C PHE A 50 21.21 -6.53 -1.21
N ASP A 51 22.15 -6.60 -2.15
CA ASP A 51 22.21 -7.67 -3.14
C ASP A 51 22.97 -8.88 -2.58
N THR A 52 22.38 -10.06 -2.70
CA THR A 52 22.98 -11.34 -2.29
C THR A 52 22.92 -12.35 -3.45
N PRO A 53 23.67 -13.46 -3.40
CA PRO A 53 23.53 -14.53 -4.38
C PRO A 53 22.12 -15.13 -4.46
N GLY A 54 21.34 -15.05 -3.37
CA GLY A 54 19.97 -15.58 -3.30
C GLY A 54 18.90 -14.58 -3.74
N GLY A 55 19.27 -13.35 -4.10
CA GLY A 55 18.35 -12.27 -4.45
C GLY A 55 18.59 -11.01 -3.61
N ARG A 56 17.72 -10.02 -3.80
CA ARG A 56 17.84 -8.70 -3.19
C ARG A 56 16.97 -8.60 -1.93
N ILE A 57 17.54 -8.07 -0.87
CA ILE A 57 16.82 -7.75 0.38
C ILE A 57 16.63 -6.24 0.42
N VAL A 58 15.39 -5.79 0.61
CA VAL A 58 15.05 -4.37 0.74
C VAL A 58 14.43 -4.11 2.10
N GLU A 59 14.93 -3.07 2.78
CA GLU A 59 14.35 -2.53 4.00
C GLU A 59 14.00 -1.05 3.80
N ALA A 60 12.88 -0.61 4.35
CA ALA A 60 12.51 0.80 4.36
C ALA A 60 11.60 1.12 5.54
N TYR A 61 11.56 2.38 5.95
CA TYR A 61 10.69 2.84 7.03
C TYR A 61 9.78 3.96 6.55
N ALA A 62 8.51 3.92 6.96
CA ALA A 62 7.60 5.04 6.80
C ALA A 62 6.95 5.40 8.13
N ARG A 63 6.67 6.68 8.34
CA ARG A 63 6.04 7.21 9.56
C ARG A 63 4.89 8.14 9.19
N GLY A 64 3.85 8.14 10.00
CA GLY A 64 2.80 9.13 9.88
C GLY A 64 1.65 8.96 10.85
N ALA A 65 0.60 9.74 10.65
CA ALA A 65 -0.63 9.60 11.40
C ALA A 65 -1.48 8.47 10.80
N GLY A 66 -2.12 7.66 11.65
CA GLY A 66 -2.98 6.58 11.20
C GLY A 66 -3.15 5.52 12.27
N LYS A 67 -4.05 4.56 12.04
CA LYS A 67 -4.16 3.36 12.88
C LYS A 67 -3.53 2.20 12.13
N ALA A 68 -2.88 1.31 12.88
CA ALA A 68 -2.30 0.08 12.31
C ALA A 68 -3.33 -0.72 11.49
N ALA A 69 -4.58 -0.79 11.97
CA ALA A 69 -5.65 -1.48 11.26
C ALA A 69 -5.99 -0.86 9.89
N ASP A 70 -5.99 0.47 9.79
CA ASP A 70 -6.29 1.18 8.53
C ASP A 70 -5.15 0.97 7.52
N ILE A 71 -3.90 0.94 8.00
CA ILE A 71 -2.71 0.67 7.17
C ILE A 71 -2.70 -0.77 6.66
N LEU A 72 -3.00 -1.73 7.52
CA LEU A 72 -3.12 -3.14 7.10
C LEU A 72 -4.27 -3.33 6.12
N ALA A 73 -5.41 -2.65 6.32
CA ALA A 73 -6.53 -2.69 5.40
C ALA A 73 -6.16 -2.10 4.03
N PHE A 74 -5.41 -1.00 4.01
CA PHE A 74 -4.87 -0.42 2.78
C PHE A 74 -4.01 -1.44 2.01
N TYR A 75 -2.99 -2.03 2.65
CA TYR A 75 -2.12 -2.99 1.97
C TYR A 75 -2.84 -4.27 1.55
N ALA A 76 -3.81 -4.74 2.36
CA ALA A 76 -4.64 -5.89 1.99
C ALA A 76 -5.53 -5.64 0.77
N ALA A 77 -5.91 -4.38 0.50
CA ALA A 77 -6.69 -4.01 -0.68
C ALA A 77 -5.81 -3.73 -1.91
N THR A 78 -4.66 -3.09 -1.70
CA THR A 78 -3.80 -2.59 -2.78
C THR A 78 -2.87 -3.67 -3.33
N LEU A 79 -2.19 -4.44 -2.47
CA LEU A 79 -1.14 -5.38 -2.88
C LEU A 79 -1.63 -6.50 -3.82
N PRO A 80 -2.85 -7.07 -3.67
CA PRO A 80 -3.38 -8.04 -4.63
C PRO A 80 -3.48 -7.52 -6.06
N GLN A 81 -3.72 -6.22 -6.24
CA GLN A 81 -3.77 -5.61 -7.58
C GLN A 81 -2.37 -5.46 -8.21
N LEU A 82 -1.32 -5.57 -7.41
CA LEU A 82 0.09 -5.53 -7.81
C LEU A 82 0.71 -6.93 -7.90
N GLY A 83 -0.11 -7.98 -7.87
CA GLY A 83 0.32 -9.39 -7.99
C GLY A 83 0.69 -10.07 -6.66
N TRP A 84 0.61 -9.37 -5.54
CA TRP A 84 0.95 -9.97 -4.23
C TRP A 84 -0.22 -10.76 -3.65
N THR A 85 0.05 -11.97 -3.22
CA THR A 85 -0.91 -12.84 -2.51
C THR A 85 -0.76 -12.68 -1.01
N LYS A 86 -1.88 -12.52 -0.29
CA LYS A 86 -1.86 -12.41 1.17
C LYS A 86 -1.45 -13.74 1.79
N ALA A 87 -0.40 -13.70 2.61
CA ALA A 87 0.20 -14.84 3.29
C ALA A 87 -0.07 -14.83 4.82
N GLY A 88 -0.34 -13.66 5.38
CA GLY A 88 -0.65 -13.47 6.80
C GLY A 88 -1.31 -12.12 7.06
N PRO A 89 -1.49 -11.72 8.33
CA PRO A 89 -2.06 -10.42 8.67
C PRO A 89 -1.28 -9.23 8.08
N ALA A 90 0.03 -9.35 7.99
CA ALA A 90 0.97 -8.32 7.57
C ALA A 90 2.10 -8.91 6.69
N GLU A 91 1.80 -10.01 6.00
CA GLU A 91 2.73 -10.76 5.16
C GLU A 91 2.10 -11.06 3.81
N PHE A 92 2.88 -10.88 2.74
CA PHE A 92 2.44 -11.04 1.36
C PHE A 92 3.55 -11.74 0.55
N ARG A 93 3.16 -12.50 -0.47
CA ARG A 93 4.07 -13.23 -1.37
C ARG A 93 3.82 -12.85 -2.82
N ARG A 94 4.87 -12.71 -3.62
CA ARG A 94 4.78 -12.51 -5.07
C ARG A 94 5.98 -13.16 -5.72
N ASP A 95 5.74 -14.10 -6.63
CA ASP A 95 6.81 -14.95 -7.20
C ASP A 95 7.66 -15.57 -6.07
N ASP A 96 8.99 -15.41 -6.12
CA ASP A 96 9.92 -15.86 -5.09
C ASP A 96 10.23 -14.76 -4.04
N GLU A 97 9.38 -13.74 -3.89
CA GLU A 97 9.53 -12.66 -2.91
C GLU A 97 8.49 -12.74 -1.77
N THR A 98 8.93 -12.45 -0.56
CA THR A 98 8.08 -12.21 0.62
C THR A 98 8.21 -10.76 1.09
N LEU A 99 7.07 -10.08 1.24
CA LEU A 99 6.95 -8.77 1.88
C LEU A 99 6.38 -8.93 3.29
N LYS A 100 7.05 -8.35 4.29
CA LYS A 100 6.60 -8.25 5.67
C LYS A 100 6.45 -6.79 6.09
N LEU A 101 5.36 -6.50 6.82
CA LEU A 101 5.07 -5.21 7.39
C LEU A 101 5.10 -5.32 8.92
N ALA A 102 6.06 -4.69 9.57
CA ALA A 102 6.04 -4.52 11.02
C ALA A 102 5.52 -3.12 11.36
N ILE A 103 4.41 -3.04 12.09
CA ILE A 103 3.75 -1.77 12.41
C ILE A 103 3.85 -1.52 13.91
N GLU A 104 4.49 -0.42 14.28
CA GLU A 104 4.68 0.01 15.66
C GLU A 104 3.95 1.33 15.90
N THR A 105 3.20 1.43 17.01
CA THR A 105 2.55 2.68 17.40
C THR A 105 3.48 3.47 18.33
N GLN A 106 3.84 4.69 17.95
CA GLN A 106 4.66 5.61 18.74
C GLN A 106 3.87 6.88 19.08
N GLY A 107 3.18 6.85 20.22
CA GLY A 107 2.35 7.96 20.67
C GLY A 107 1.12 8.16 19.76
N ARG A 108 1.12 9.22 18.96
CA ARG A 108 0.05 9.51 17.98
C ARG A 108 0.37 9.06 16.57
N ASP A 109 1.62 8.67 16.33
CA ASP A 109 2.10 8.25 15.03
C ASP A 109 2.25 6.73 15.01
N VAL A 110 2.33 6.20 13.80
CA VAL A 110 2.73 4.82 13.52
C VAL A 110 3.99 4.83 12.68
N VAL A 111 4.84 3.83 12.91
CA VAL A 111 6.02 3.53 12.10
C VAL A 111 5.80 2.17 11.47
N VAL A 112 6.02 2.08 10.17
CA VAL A 112 5.96 0.84 9.40
C VAL A 112 7.36 0.52 8.91
N HIS A 113 7.85 -0.65 9.28
CA HIS A 113 9.05 -1.24 8.71
C HIS A 113 8.64 -2.22 7.61
N PHE A 114 9.13 -1.97 6.41
CA PHE A 114 8.94 -2.82 5.24
C PHE A 114 10.17 -3.69 5.06
N THR A 115 9.97 -4.99 4.90
CA THR A 115 11.04 -5.93 4.56
C THR A 115 10.61 -6.75 3.35
N ILE A 116 11.36 -6.68 2.27
CA ILE A 116 11.21 -7.53 1.09
C ILE A 116 12.44 -8.42 1.00
N ALA A 117 12.25 -9.73 0.90
CA ALA A 117 13.32 -10.70 0.77
C ALA A 117 12.90 -11.88 -0.10
N PRO A 118 13.85 -12.62 -0.68
CA PRO A 118 13.57 -13.91 -1.31
C PRO A 118 12.91 -14.89 -0.32
N GLU A 119 12.02 -15.76 -0.81
CA GLU A 119 11.44 -16.88 -0.04
C GLU A 119 12.48 -17.96 0.31
#